data_AF-A0A1E1WWN4-F1
#
_entry.id   AF-A0A1E1WWN4-F1
#
_cell.length_a   1.000
_cell.length_b   1.000
_cell.length_c   1.000
_cell.angle_alpha   90.00
_cell.angle_beta   90.00
_cell.angle_gamma   90.00
#
_symmetry.space_group_name_H-M   'P 1'
#
loop_
_entity.id
_entity.type
_entity.pdbx_description
1 polymer ?
#
loop_
_entity_poly.entity_id
_entity_poly.type
_entity_poly.pdbx_seq_one_letter_code
_entity_poly.pdbx_strand_id
1 'polypeptide(L)'
;MLPRSFLVIALAGLTQCQDNDDYKVVVVENVATTGRYCQYNGHNFTGLIDVTGKCQRLSCYSRRNKVEITECQPPPYGCTREAKTKDMKFPDCCKKTCLQRHHHCITENGTFIKEGKHLNLSSPCLRQTCVEGK
;
A
#
# COMPACT_ATOMS: atom_id res chain seq x y z
N MET A 1 -35.31 -27.66 38.70
CA MET A 1 -33.99 -27.03 38.48
C MET A 1 -33.41 -27.60 37.19
N LEU A 2 -33.33 -26.80 36.14
CA LEU A 2 -32.67 -27.09 34.86
C LEU A 2 -31.92 -25.81 34.47
N PRO A 3 -30.63 -25.87 34.10
CA PRO A 3 -29.85 -24.66 33.88
C PRO A 3 -30.17 -24.05 32.51
N ARG A 4 -30.24 -22.72 32.50
CA ARG A 4 -30.35 -21.86 31.32
C ARG A 4 -29.09 -21.99 30.46
N SER A 5 -29.22 -22.58 29.27
CA SER A 5 -28.19 -22.47 28.23
C SER A 5 -28.31 -21.11 27.54
N PHE A 6 -27.39 -20.21 27.83
CA PHE A 6 -27.22 -18.97 27.07
C PHE A 6 -26.41 -19.27 25.81
N LEU A 7 -27.07 -19.20 24.66
CA LEU A 7 -26.43 -19.27 23.35
C LEU A 7 -25.75 -17.90 23.09
N VAL A 8 -24.43 -17.83 23.29
CA VAL A 8 -23.63 -16.65 22.94
C VAL A 8 -23.33 -16.73 21.45
N ILE A 9 -24.12 -16.05 20.62
CA ILE A 9 -23.82 -15.88 19.20
C ILE A 9 -22.76 -14.78 19.09
N ALA A 10 -21.49 -15.19 18.97
CA ALA A 10 -20.41 -14.27 18.62
C ALA A 10 -20.56 -13.88 17.13
N LEU A 11 -21.17 -12.72 16.88
CA LEU A 11 -21.13 -12.05 15.58
C LEU A 11 -19.69 -11.55 15.34
N ALA A 12 -18.89 -12.36 14.65
CA ALA A 12 -17.61 -11.94 14.12
C ALA A 12 -17.86 -10.95 12.96
N GLY A 13 -17.89 -9.66 13.29
CA GLY A 13 -17.82 -8.61 12.29
C GLY A 13 -16.49 -8.68 11.56
N LEU A 14 -16.50 -9.17 10.32
CA LEU A 14 -15.37 -9.06 9.41
C LEU A 14 -15.21 -7.59 9.01
N THR A 15 -14.51 -6.82 9.83
CA THR A 15 -13.92 -5.56 9.39
C THR A 15 -12.86 -5.90 8.35
N GLN A 16 -13.22 -5.82 7.06
CA GLN A 16 -12.22 -5.85 6.01
C GLN A 16 -11.37 -4.58 6.15
N CYS A 17 -10.18 -4.70 6.76
CA CYS A 17 -9.12 -3.72 6.56
C CYS A 17 -8.72 -3.82 5.09
N GLN A 18 -9.30 -2.97 4.25
CA GLN A 18 -8.84 -2.77 2.90
C GLN A 18 -7.56 -1.94 2.98
N ASP A 19 -6.45 -2.58 3.35
CA ASP A 19 -5.11 -2.00 3.29
C ASP A 19 -4.81 -1.70 1.81
N ASN A 20 -4.96 -0.44 1.44
CA ASN A 20 -4.55 0.03 0.12
C ASN A 20 -3.02 0.20 0.12
N ASP A 21 -2.29 -0.91 -0.04
CA ASP A 21 -0.81 -0.95 -0.07
C ASP A 21 -0.17 -0.15 -1.22
N ASP A 22 -0.95 0.36 -2.17
CA ASP A 22 -0.42 1.02 -3.36
C ASP A 22 -0.12 2.51 -3.16
N TYR A 23 -0.70 3.13 -2.14
CA TYR A 23 -0.54 4.55 -1.85
C TYR A 23 -0.50 4.84 -0.36
N LYS A 24 0.07 6.00 -0.03
CA LYS A 24 0.12 6.52 1.33
C LYS A 24 -0.51 7.89 1.37
N VAL A 25 -1.02 8.25 2.53
CA VAL A 25 -1.55 9.58 2.81
C VAL A 25 -0.59 10.28 3.76
N VAL A 26 -0.11 11.46 3.36
CA VAL A 26 0.72 12.35 4.18
C VAL A 26 -0.10 13.59 4.49
N VAL A 27 -0.26 13.90 5.77
CA VAL A 27 -0.98 15.10 6.22
C VAL A 27 0.00 16.24 6.41
N VAL A 28 -0.29 17.37 5.79
CA VAL A 28 0.42 18.63 6.00
C VAL A 28 -0.49 19.56 6.80
N GLU A 29 -0.07 19.86 8.02
CA GLU A 29 -0.76 20.78 8.92
C GLU A 29 -0.30 22.23 8.71
N ASN A 30 -1.06 23.19 9.26
CA ASN A 30 -0.74 24.63 9.23
C ASN A 30 -0.56 25.22 7.82
N VAL A 31 -1.35 24.73 6.86
CA VAL A 31 -1.36 25.24 5.48
C VAL A 31 -2.07 26.60 5.44
N ALA A 32 -1.56 27.52 4.62
CA ALA A 32 -2.21 28.81 4.40
C ALA A 32 -3.57 28.61 3.70
N THR A 33 -4.63 29.21 4.26
CA THR A 33 -5.99 29.09 3.75
C THR A 33 -6.64 30.44 3.53
N THR A 34 -7.42 30.58 2.47
CA THR A 34 -8.19 31.79 2.18
C THR A 34 -9.63 31.40 1.88
N GLY A 35 -10.54 31.61 2.83
CA GLY A 35 -11.91 31.14 2.73
C GLY A 35 -11.99 29.62 2.61
N ARG A 36 -12.42 29.10 1.44
CA ARG A 36 -12.50 27.65 1.18
C ARG A 36 -11.24 27.06 0.56
N TYR A 37 -10.28 27.90 0.19
CA TYR A 37 -9.10 27.51 -0.56
C TYR A 37 -7.93 27.15 0.35
N CYS A 38 -7.14 26.17 -0.07
CA CYS A 38 -5.82 25.88 0.48
C CYS A 38 -4.73 26.32 -0.49
N GLN A 39 -3.67 26.92 0.04
CA GLN A 39 -2.48 27.29 -0.71
C GLN A 39 -1.34 26.36 -0.33
N TYR A 40 -0.92 25.48 -1.26
CA TYR A 40 0.14 24.51 -1.01
C TYR A 40 0.96 24.26 -2.27
N ASN A 41 2.29 24.35 -2.15
CA ASN A 41 3.27 24.07 -3.21
C ASN A 41 2.94 24.77 -4.55
N GLY A 42 2.58 26.05 -4.50
CA GLY A 42 2.22 26.85 -5.68
C GLY A 42 0.80 26.61 -6.22
N HIS A 43 0.03 25.69 -5.62
CA HIS A 43 -1.37 25.46 -5.98
C HIS A 43 -2.32 26.20 -5.05
N ASN A 44 -3.35 26.79 -5.65
CA ASN A 44 -4.49 27.34 -4.94
C ASN A 44 -5.75 26.58 -5.39
N PHE A 45 -6.37 25.83 -4.48
CA PHE A 45 -7.43 24.90 -4.85
C PHE A 45 -8.44 24.69 -3.72
N THR A 46 -9.61 24.18 -4.10
CA THR A 46 -10.67 23.75 -3.18
C THR A 46 -10.94 22.27 -3.42
N GLY A 47 -11.25 21.53 -2.36
CA GLY A 47 -11.53 20.10 -2.49
C GLY A 47 -10.29 19.33 -2.95
N LEU A 48 -10.38 18.63 -4.08
CA LEU A 48 -9.42 17.63 -4.52
C LEU A 48 -8.84 17.96 -5.90
N ILE A 49 -7.52 17.88 -6.05
CA ILE A 49 -6.83 18.05 -7.33
C ILE A 49 -5.78 16.95 -7.54
N ASP A 50 -5.59 16.53 -8.79
CA ASP A 50 -4.45 15.73 -9.20
C ASP A 50 -3.33 16.65 -9.70
N VAL A 51 -2.10 16.42 -9.25
CA VAL A 51 -0.97 17.30 -9.56
C VAL A 51 -0.34 16.88 -10.89
N THR A 52 -0.43 17.73 -11.92
CA THR A 52 0.15 17.46 -13.24
C THR A 52 1.64 17.12 -13.16
N GLY A 53 2.05 16.03 -13.83
CA GLY A 53 3.44 15.57 -13.83
C GLY A 53 3.88 14.82 -12.57
N LYS A 54 3.03 14.77 -11.54
CA LYS A 54 3.23 13.94 -10.34
C LYS A 54 2.12 12.91 -10.25
N CYS A 55 2.44 11.74 -9.71
CA CYS A 55 1.39 10.77 -9.37
C CYS A 55 0.94 11.01 -7.93
N GLN A 56 0.24 12.12 -7.75
CA GLN A 56 -0.11 12.68 -6.46
C GLN A 56 -1.46 13.38 -6.55
N ARG A 57 -2.25 13.23 -5.50
CA ARG A 57 -3.54 13.88 -5.30
C ARG A 57 -3.49 14.71 -4.02
N LEU A 58 -4.01 15.93 -4.09
CA LEU A 58 -4.10 16.84 -2.96
C LEU A 58 -5.56 17.01 -2.56
N SER A 59 -5.84 16.91 -1.27
CA SER A 59 -7.16 17.16 -0.69
C SER A 59 -7.07 18.31 0.31
N CYS A 60 -7.82 19.38 0.07
CA CYS A 60 -7.86 20.58 0.89
C CYS A 60 -8.94 20.48 1.96
N TYR A 61 -8.54 20.66 3.22
CA TYR A 61 -9.43 20.81 4.37
C TYR A 61 -9.21 22.18 4.99
N SER A 62 -9.68 23.22 4.30
CA SER A 62 -9.45 24.62 4.67
C SER A 62 -9.93 24.99 6.07
N ARG A 63 -11.03 24.40 6.56
CA ARG A 63 -11.52 24.63 7.94
C ARG A 63 -10.60 24.08 9.03
N ARG A 64 -9.69 23.19 8.67
CA ARG A 64 -8.72 22.56 9.57
C ARG A 64 -7.29 22.96 9.21
N ASN A 65 -7.12 23.93 8.31
CA ASN A 65 -5.83 24.42 7.83
C ASN A 65 -4.86 23.30 7.42
N LYS A 66 -5.39 22.26 6.76
CA LYS A 66 -4.61 21.07 6.40
C LYS A 66 -4.81 20.66 4.95
N VAL A 67 -3.78 20.07 4.37
CA VAL A 67 -3.81 19.41 3.07
C VAL A 67 -3.38 17.97 3.25
N GLU A 68 -4.16 17.04 2.71
CA GLU A 68 -3.79 15.63 2.63
C GLU A 68 -3.20 15.35 1.26
N ILE A 69 -2.02 14.75 1.25
CA ILE A 69 -1.29 14.34 0.07
C ILE A 69 -1.46 12.84 -0.06
N THR A 70 -2.14 12.38 -1.10
CA THR A 70 -2.17 10.96 -1.46
C THR A 70 -1.18 10.72 -2.58
N GLU A 71 -0.18 9.89 -2.34
CA GLU A 71 0.86 9.56 -3.32
C GLU A 71 1.21 8.08 -3.28
N CYS A 72 1.75 7.54 -4.37
CA CYS A 72 2.07 6.11 -4.42
C CYS A 72 3.12 5.73 -3.37
N GLN A 73 2.96 4.54 -2.78
CA GLN A 73 4.03 3.94 -2.01
C GLN A 73 5.16 3.47 -2.94
N PRO A 74 6.40 3.40 -2.43
CA PRO A 74 7.45 2.63 -3.11
C PRO A 74 6.94 1.23 -3.42
N PRO A 75 7.14 0.70 -4.65
CA PRO A 75 6.74 -0.66 -4.94
C PRO A 75 7.51 -1.63 -4.01
N PRO A 76 6.85 -2.68 -3.51
CA PRO A 76 7.52 -3.70 -2.70
C PRO A 76 8.58 -4.44 -3.52
N TYR A 77 9.46 -5.17 -2.84
CA TYR A 77 10.54 -5.91 -3.49
C TYR A 77 10.00 -6.89 -4.55
N GLY A 78 10.65 -6.95 -5.71
CA GLY A 78 10.20 -7.77 -6.85
C GLY A 78 9.06 -7.16 -7.66
N CYS A 79 8.61 -5.94 -7.33
CA CYS A 79 7.63 -5.20 -8.11
C CYS A 79 8.22 -3.92 -8.71
N THR A 80 7.74 -3.58 -9.89
CA THR A 80 8.10 -2.34 -10.59
C THR A 80 6.86 -1.50 -10.83
N ARG A 81 6.99 -0.19 -10.65
CA ARG A 81 5.95 0.78 -11.01
C ARG A 81 5.74 0.70 -12.52
N GLU A 82 4.50 0.62 -12.97
CA GLU A 82 4.21 0.72 -14.40
C GLU A 82 4.65 2.08 -14.94
N ALA A 83 5.09 2.11 -16.20
CA ALA A 83 5.53 3.33 -16.85
C ALA A 83 4.36 4.32 -16.93
N LYS A 84 4.56 5.53 -16.38
CA LYS A 84 3.55 6.58 -16.39
C LYS A 84 3.42 7.16 -17.81
N THR A 85 2.21 7.19 -18.34
CA THR A 85 1.90 8.03 -19.52
C THR A 85 1.50 9.44 -19.06
N LYS A 86 1.55 10.43 -19.97
CA LYS A 86 1.24 11.83 -19.64
C LYS A 86 -0.20 12.03 -19.13
N ASP A 87 -1.11 11.16 -19.53
CA ASP A 87 -2.54 11.28 -19.24
C ASP A 87 -2.98 10.46 -18.01
N MET A 88 -2.09 9.65 -17.44
CA MET A 88 -2.41 8.85 -16.27
C MET A 88 -2.55 9.72 -15.02
N LYS A 89 -3.71 9.61 -14.37
CA LYS A 89 -4.04 10.28 -13.11
C LYS A 89 -3.95 9.33 -11.94
N PHE A 90 -4.01 9.88 -10.73
CA PHE A 90 -4.13 9.06 -9.53
C PHE A 90 -5.51 8.38 -9.48
N PRO A 91 -5.65 7.11 -9.01
CA PRO A 91 -4.59 6.20 -8.55
C PRO A 91 -3.94 5.37 -9.66
N ASP A 92 -4.40 5.48 -10.91
CA ASP A 92 -3.93 4.63 -12.01
C ASP A 92 -2.41 4.72 -12.24
N CYS A 93 -1.81 5.89 -12.06
CA CYS A 93 -0.36 6.07 -12.14
C CYS A 93 0.44 5.42 -10.98
N CYS A 94 -0.24 4.80 -10.01
CA CYS A 94 0.37 4.00 -8.94
C CYS A 94 0.39 2.50 -9.24
N LYS A 95 -0.21 2.06 -10.36
CA LYS A 95 -0.19 0.65 -10.75
C LYS A 95 1.23 0.12 -10.81
N LYS A 96 1.35 -1.14 -10.41
CA LYS A 96 2.61 -1.86 -10.29
C LYS A 96 2.44 -3.24 -10.89
N THR A 97 3.46 -3.66 -11.62
CA THR A 97 3.59 -5.03 -12.06
C THR A 97 4.60 -5.70 -11.17
N CYS A 98 4.19 -6.74 -10.47
CA CYS A 98 5.13 -7.61 -9.79
C CYS A 98 5.64 -8.65 -10.79
N LEU A 99 6.93 -8.96 -10.73
CA LEU A 99 7.38 -10.25 -11.28
C LEU A 99 6.41 -11.27 -10.70
N GLN A 100 5.67 -11.98 -11.57
CA GLN A 100 4.76 -13.02 -11.12
C GLN A 100 5.54 -13.82 -10.09
N ARG A 101 4.96 -14.00 -8.90
CA ARG A 101 5.44 -14.98 -7.95
C ARG A 101 5.35 -16.32 -8.65
N HIS A 102 6.30 -16.63 -9.53
CA HIS A 102 6.80 -17.97 -9.59
C HIS A 102 7.22 -18.20 -8.15
N HIS A 103 6.39 -18.96 -7.46
CA HIS A 103 6.50 -19.32 -6.07
C HIS A 103 7.98 -19.60 -5.77
N HIS A 104 8.69 -18.60 -5.26
CA HIS A 104 10.14 -18.60 -5.15
C HIS A 104 10.46 -18.02 -3.79
N CYS A 105 11.22 -18.76 -3.02
CA CYS A 105 11.69 -18.34 -1.71
C CYS A 105 13.09 -17.77 -1.89
N ILE A 106 13.38 -16.72 -1.14
CA ILE A 106 14.72 -16.11 -1.12
C ILE A 106 15.35 -16.49 0.21
N THR A 107 16.48 -17.18 0.16
CA THR A 107 17.26 -17.50 1.37
C THR A 107 17.89 -16.23 1.95
N GLU A 108 18.35 -16.27 3.20
CA GLU A 108 19.15 -15.18 3.81
C GLU A 108 20.37 -14.78 2.96
N ASN A 109 20.92 -15.70 2.17
CA ASN A 109 22.03 -15.46 1.25
C ASN A 109 21.61 -14.94 -0.13
N GLY A 110 20.34 -14.55 -0.33
CA GLY A 110 19.83 -14.03 -1.60
C GLY A 110 19.63 -15.07 -2.71
N THR A 111 19.77 -16.36 -2.41
CA THR A 111 19.56 -17.44 -3.40
C THR A 111 18.06 -17.73 -3.59
N PHE A 112 17.64 -17.92 -4.84
CA PHE A 112 16.26 -18.26 -5.19
C PHE A 112 16.01 -19.77 -5.16
N ILE A 113 14.98 -20.20 -4.43
CA ILE A 113 14.49 -21.58 -4.39
C ILE A 113 13.14 -21.63 -5.08
N LYS A 114 12.97 -22.52 -6.08
CA LYS A 114 11.66 -22.75 -6.70
C LYS A 114 10.71 -23.47 -5.73
N GLU A 115 9.41 -23.21 -5.82
CA GLU A 115 8.37 -23.88 -5.03
C GLU A 115 8.43 -25.39 -5.14
N GLY A 116 8.25 -26.05 -4.00
CA GLY A 116 8.38 -27.50 -3.90
C GLY A 116 9.80 -28.02 -4.18
N LYS A 117 10.79 -27.15 -4.38
CA LYS A 117 12.21 -27.51 -4.44
C LYS A 117 12.88 -27.24 -3.10
N HIS A 118 13.96 -27.97 -2.89
CA HIS A 118 14.76 -27.90 -1.69
C HIS A 118 16.13 -27.33 -2.03
N LEU A 119 16.65 -26.48 -1.15
CA LEU A 119 18.04 -26.08 -1.15
C LEU A 119 18.73 -26.79 0.01
N ASN A 120 19.78 -27.56 -0.30
CA ASN A 120 20.65 -28.14 0.68
C ASN A 120 21.87 -27.24 0.82
N LEU A 121 22.00 -26.58 1.97
CA LEU A 121 23.19 -25.81 2.31
C LEU A 121 24.16 -26.76 3.03
N SER A 122 25.44 -26.68 2.68
CA SER A 122 26.49 -27.49 3.30
C SER A 122 27.01 -26.86 4.60
N SER A 123 26.86 -25.54 4.78
CA SER A 123 27.25 -24.81 5.99
C SER A 123 26.42 -23.52 6.13
N PRO A 124 25.52 -23.40 7.12
CA PRO A 124 25.12 -24.46 8.05
C PRO A 124 24.41 -25.60 7.30
N CYS A 125 24.55 -26.83 7.79
CA CYS A 125 23.91 -28.00 7.16
C CYS A 125 22.40 -27.96 7.40
N LEU A 126 21.67 -27.38 6.46
CA LEU A 126 20.23 -27.22 6.57
C LEU A 126 19.56 -27.38 5.20
N ARG A 127 18.37 -27.98 5.23
CA ARG A 127 17.52 -28.18 4.06
C ARG A 127 16.36 -27.20 4.14
N GLN A 128 16.39 -26.19 3.28
CA GLN A 128 15.28 -25.25 3.11
C GLN A 128 14.32 -25.78 2.05
N THR A 129 13.02 -25.69 2.30
CA THR A 129 11.98 -26.04 1.34
C THR A 129 11.12 -24.82 1.13
N CYS A 130 10.90 -24.46 -0.12
CA CYS A 130 10.00 -23.36 -0.44
C CYS A 130 8.55 -23.85 -0.43
N VAL A 131 7.74 -23.30 0.48
CA VAL A 131 6.31 -23.62 0.59
C VAL A 131 5.52 -22.31 0.56
N GLU A 132 4.72 -22.14 -0.49
CA GLU A 132 3.91 -20.95 -0.77
C GLU A 132 4.72 -19.64 -0.82
N GLY A 133 5.99 -19.71 -1.20
CA GLY A 133 6.90 -18.56 -1.19
C GLY A 133 7.38 -18.14 0.21
N LYS A 134 7.31 -19.02 1.21
CA LYS A 134 7.90 -18.86 2.55
C LYS A 134 8.97 -19.90 2.84
#